data_AF-A0A2E0Y472-F1
#
_entry.id   AF-A0A2E0Y472-F1
#
_cell.length_a   1.000
_cell.length_b   1.000
_cell.length_c   1.000
_cell.angle_alpha   90.00
_cell.angle_beta   90.00
_cell.angle_gamma   90.00
#
_symmetry.space_group_name_H-M   'P 1'
#
loop_
_entity.id
_entity.type
_entity.pdbx_description
1 polymer ?
#
loop_
_entity_poly.entity_id
_entity_poly.type
_entity_poly.pdbx_seq_one_letter_code
_entity_poly.pdbx_strand_id
1 'polypeptide(L)'
;MIRSPAFFVLALYLALAGCSEADEAPPAAPSAPAANASDAPPPARQDTVSPAPPAAPVGQYSGPDIAGIHLGMTPDEARALIQAYDDSIQIQDATNYFRYNALGKSYQTDPFLVATIGTLTNGRGSLAVGYSYPPEPPRVRSISRNHRQSVEPLTQADYVKALVDKYGTPVEDTDNGRAGAGAERVLRWTPPGNGSVVCTDGVSTGNPVLRHMQLDGRRVEPTPELAATCAGVFKYLLRGDPVTIVVGTLMDVAAQARSEFEAQDWVQALVAEKSRTGTAPPKL
;
A
#
# COMPACT_ATOMS: atom_id res chain seq x y z
N MET A 1 -13.97 -5.56 42.43
CA MET A 1 -12.48 -5.52 42.39
C MET A 1 -12.08 -5.28 40.94
N ILE A 2 -11.50 -4.11 40.68
CA ILE A 2 -11.20 -3.57 39.36
C ILE A 2 -9.71 -3.79 39.11
N ARG A 3 -9.34 -4.33 37.95
CA ARG A 3 -7.95 -4.29 37.45
C ARG A 3 -7.95 -3.93 35.98
N SER A 4 -7.62 -2.67 35.71
CA SER A 4 -7.17 -2.15 34.42
C SER A 4 -5.73 -2.60 34.15
N PRO A 5 -5.34 -2.86 32.89
CA PRO A 5 -3.93 -2.95 32.51
C PRO A 5 -3.35 -1.57 32.18
N ALA A 6 -2.12 -1.36 32.65
CA ALA A 6 -1.33 -0.15 32.48
C ALA A 6 -0.71 -0.06 31.07
N PHE A 7 -0.60 1.19 30.63
CA PHE A 7 0.03 1.66 29.39
C PHE A 7 1.51 1.28 29.29
N PHE A 8 1.94 0.82 28.12
CA PHE A 8 3.35 0.84 27.72
C PHE A 8 3.62 2.11 26.90
N VAL A 9 4.52 2.95 27.43
CA VAL A 9 5.08 4.14 26.79
C VAL A 9 6.33 3.71 26.03
N LEU A 10 6.41 4.00 24.73
CA LEU A 10 7.64 3.87 23.96
C LEU A 10 8.24 5.25 23.71
N ALA A 11 9.43 5.47 24.27
CA ALA A 11 10.20 6.70 24.16
C ALA A 11 10.94 6.79 22.82
N LEU A 12 10.92 7.98 22.22
CA LEU A 12 11.66 8.36 21.02
C LEU A 12 12.90 9.15 21.45
N TYR A 13 14.09 8.66 21.15
CA TYR A 13 15.35 9.40 21.28
C TYR A 13 15.82 9.85 19.88
N LEU A 14 15.85 11.18 19.65
CA LEU A 14 16.60 11.81 18.57
C LEU A 14 17.94 12.30 19.12
N ALA A 15 19.04 11.95 18.45
CA ALA A 15 20.35 12.56 18.65
C ALA A 15 20.66 13.48 17.45
N LEU A 16 20.97 14.74 17.76
CA LEU A 16 21.47 15.77 16.86
C LEU A 16 22.99 15.96 17.09
N ALA A 17 23.73 16.07 16.00
CA ALA A 17 25.03 16.72 15.85
C ALA A 17 25.12 17.12 14.36
N GLY A 18 25.47 18.32 13.90
CA GLY A 18 26.37 19.38 14.38
C GLY A 18 27.35 19.64 13.21
N CYS A 19 27.22 20.73 12.43
CA CYS A 19 28.13 21.90 12.30
C CYS A 19 28.27 22.15 10.77
N SER A 20 28.00 23.31 10.14
CA SER A 20 28.54 24.69 10.23
C SER A 20 29.98 24.83 9.71
N GLU A 21 30.15 25.48 8.55
CA GLU A 21 31.22 26.42 8.08
C GLU A 21 31.05 26.60 6.54
N ALA A 22 30.73 27.77 5.97
CA ALA A 22 31.58 28.95 5.63
C ALA A 22 32.83 28.56 4.80
N ASP A 23 33.27 29.18 3.71
CA ASP A 23 33.04 30.50 3.10
C ASP A 23 33.68 30.50 1.67
N GLU A 24 33.48 31.59 0.92
CA GLU A 24 34.40 32.17 -0.10
C GLU A 24 34.44 31.70 -1.59
N ALA A 25 34.02 32.63 -2.47
CA ALA A 25 34.47 32.84 -3.87
C ALA A 25 35.39 34.09 -3.87
N PRO A 26 36.26 34.45 -4.87
CA PRO A 26 36.05 34.49 -6.34
C PRO A 26 37.41 34.25 -7.12
N PRO A 27 37.77 34.79 -8.34
CA PRO A 27 37.08 35.55 -9.39
C PRO A 27 37.29 35.03 -10.85
N ALA A 28 36.87 35.83 -11.84
CA ALA A 28 36.66 35.51 -13.25
C ALA A 28 37.80 35.87 -14.24
N ALA A 29 37.72 35.22 -15.43
CA ALA A 29 38.12 35.64 -16.80
C ALA A 29 39.63 35.62 -17.18
N PRO A 30 40.04 35.30 -18.45
CA PRO A 30 39.60 35.98 -19.68
C PRO A 30 39.34 35.11 -20.93
N SER A 31 38.87 35.77 -22.00
CA SER A 31 38.34 35.25 -23.27
C SER A 31 39.35 35.18 -24.43
N ALA A 32 39.05 34.29 -25.40
CA ALA A 32 39.38 34.29 -26.85
C ALA A 32 40.82 33.88 -27.30
N PRO A 33 41.04 33.26 -28.50
CA PRO A 33 40.30 33.43 -29.77
C PRO A 33 39.90 32.16 -30.55
N ALA A 34 39.11 32.38 -31.61
CA ALA A 34 38.61 31.39 -32.58
C ALA A 34 39.65 30.96 -33.62
N ALA A 35 39.58 29.70 -34.07
CA ALA A 35 40.12 29.26 -35.36
C ALA A 35 39.33 28.05 -35.91
N ASN A 36 39.21 28.04 -37.24
CA ASN A 36 38.28 27.27 -38.07
C ASN A 36 38.70 25.82 -38.39
N ALA A 37 37.67 25.07 -38.82
CA ALA A 37 37.63 24.07 -39.91
C ALA A 37 38.06 22.61 -39.67
N SER A 38 37.04 21.76 -39.87
CA SER A 38 37.02 20.44 -40.55
C SER A 38 38.08 19.40 -40.26
N ASP A 39 37.65 18.29 -39.65
CA ASP A 39 37.50 17.04 -40.39
C ASP A 39 36.60 16.06 -39.61
N ALA A 40 35.51 15.63 -40.25
CA ALA A 40 34.54 14.69 -39.72
C ALA A 40 34.88 13.25 -40.17
N PRO A 41 34.93 12.27 -39.26
CA PRO A 41 34.78 10.86 -39.58
C PRO A 41 33.29 10.46 -39.63
N PRO A 42 32.93 9.43 -40.41
CA PRO A 42 31.54 9.06 -40.74
C PRO A 42 30.76 8.51 -39.53
N PRO A 43 29.42 8.60 -39.54
CA PRO A 43 28.59 8.27 -38.39
C PRO A 43 28.65 6.77 -38.07
N ALA A 44 29.02 6.47 -36.82
CA ALA A 44 28.74 5.18 -36.22
C ALA A 44 27.22 4.98 -36.19
N ARG A 45 26.79 3.77 -36.58
CA ARG A 45 25.39 3.33 -36.56
C ARG A 45 24.80 3.60 -35.17
N GLN A 46 23.86 4.54 -35.10
CA GLN A 46 22.94 4.59 -33.98
C GLN A 46 22.02 3.39 -34.14
N ASP A 47 22.25 2.36 -33.35
CA ASP A 47 21.23 1.36 -33.06
C ASP A 47 20.02 2.13 -32.54
N THR A 48 19.01 2.27 -33.39
CA THR A 48 17.69 2.73 -33.01
C THR A 48 17.18 1.79 -31.92
N VAL A 49 17.36 2.19 -30.67
CA VAL A 49 16.58 1.67 -29.55
C VAL A 49 15.14 1.95 -29.90
N SER A 50 14.43 0.91 -30.33
CA SER A 50 13.00 0.98 -30.54
C SER A 50 12.38 1.51 -29.24
N PRO A 51 11.55 2.58 -29.29
CA PRO A 51 10.77 2.97 -28.13
C PRO A 51 9.94 1.76 -27.71
N ALA A 52 10.00 1.44 -26.42
CA ALA A 52 9.16 0.40 -25.83
C ALA A 52 7.71 0.64 -26.26
N PRO A 53 6.96 -0.42 -26.63
CA PRO A 53 5.57 -0.26 -27.01
C PRO A 53 4.81 0.44 -25.88
N PRO A 54 3.88 1.37 -26.20
CA PRO A 54 3.08 2.04 -25.19
C PRO A 54 2.39 1.00 -24.30
N ALA A 55 2.38 1.30 -23.00
CA ALA A 55 1.71 0.51 -21.98
C ALA A 55 0.33 0.05 -22.51
N ALA A 56 0.06 -1.25 -22.36
CA ALA A 56 -1.22 -1.83 -22.73
C ALA A 56 -2.36 -0.99 -22.13
N PRO A 57 -3.47 -0.80 -22.85
CA PRO A 57 -4.59 -0.02 -22.36
C PRO A 57 -5.03 -0.58 -21.01
N VAL A 58 -5.06 0.29 -20.00
CA VAL A 58 -5.62 0.01 -18.67
C VAL A 58 -7.00 -0.58 -18.92
N GLY A 59 -7.17 -1.88 -18.70
CA GLY A 59 -8.50 -2.50 -18.75
C GLY A 59 -9.39 -1.66 -17.84
N GLN A 60 -10.48 -1.11 -18.39
CA GLN A 60 -11.37 -0.21 -17.65
C GLN A 60 -11.89 -0.93 -16.42
N TYR A 61 -11.25 -0.68 -15.28
CA TYR A 61 -11.75 -1.12 -14.00
C TYR A 61 -12.98 -0.27 -13.69
N SER A 62 -14.15 -0.91 -13.63
CA SER A 62 -15.43 -0.25 -13.35
C SER A 62 -15.82 -0.31 -11.87
N GLY A 63 -14.89 -0.69 -11.00
CA GLY A 63 -15.12 -0.77 -9.56
C GLY A 63 -14.80 0.55 -8.84
N PRO A 64 -14.93 0.57 -7.50
CA PRO A 64 -14.57 1.74 -6.70
C PRO A 64 -13.06 1.98 -6.70
N ASP A 65 -12.67 3.26 -6.73
CA ASP A 65 -11.31 3.73 -6.54
C ASP A 65 -11.19 4.56 -5.26
N ILE A 66 -9.97 4.72 -4.75
CA ILE A 66 -9.66 5.77 -3.77
C ILE A 66 -8.53 6.62 -4.35
N ALA A 67 -8.83 7.89 -4.60
CA ALA A 67 -7.89 8.84 -5.23
C ALA A 67 -7.36 8.37 -6.60
N GLY A 68 -8.22 7.74 -7.41
CA GLY A 68 -7.88 7.18 -8.72
C GLY A 68 -7.21 5.81 -8.65
N ILE A 69 -6.77 5.36 -7.46
CA ILE A 69 -6.12 4.06 -7.29
C ILE A 69 -7.21 2.99 -7.17
N HIS A 70 -7.07 1.91 -7.92
CA HIS A 70 -7.98 0.78 -7.87
C HIS A 70 -7.28 -0.55 -7.65
N LEU A 71 -8.06 -1.56 -7.25
CA LEU A 71 -7.60 -2.93 -7.08
C LEU A 71 -7.06 -3.48 -8.40
N GLY A 72 -6.01 -4.30 -8.31
CA GLY A 72 -5.37 -4.93 -9.45
C GLY A 72 -4.35 -4.06 -10.21
N MET A 73 -4.17 -2.77 -9.86
CA MET A 73 -3.08 -1.95 -10.39
C MET A 73 -1.70 -2.56 -10.10
N THR A 74 -0.72 -2.23 -10.93
CA THR A 74 0.69 -2.49 -10.66
C THR A 74 1.26 -1.48 -9.65
N PRO A 75 2.39 -1.78 -8.99
CA PRO A 75 3.04 -0.84 -8.09
C PRO A 75 3.43 0.49 -8.75
N ASP A 76 3.86 0.46 -10.01
CA ASP A 76 4.29 1.67 -10.73
C ASP A 76 3.10 2.59 -11.02
N GLU A 77 1.96 2.03 -11.46
CA GLU A 77 0.72 2.78 -11.66
C GLU A 77 0.21 3.38 -10.34
N ALA A 78 0.20 2.59 -9.27
CA ALA A 78 -0.21 3.05 -7.95
C ALA A 78 0.71 4.17 -7.43
N ARG A 79 2.03 4.01 -7.56
CA ARG A 79 3.02 5.03 -7.18
C ARG A 79 2.82 6.32 -7.95
N ALA A 80 2.59 6.25 -9.27
CA ALA A 80 2.35 7.42 -10.09
C ALA A 80 1.11 8.21 -9.61
N LEU A 81 0.03 7.51 -9.26
CA LEU A 81 -1.19 8.13 -8.72
C LEU A 81 -0.99 8.70 -7.31
N ILE A 82 -0.23 8.02 -6.44
CA ILE A 82 0.16 8.59 -5.14
C ILE A 82 0.95 9.89 -5.35
N GLN A 83 1.91 9.89 -6.28
CA GLN A 83 2.72 11.07 -6.57
C GLN A 83 1.90 12.23 -7.14
N ALA A 84 0.91 11.94 -8.00
CA ALA A 84 0.02 12.92 -8.60
C ALA A 84 -1.06 13.44 -7.64
N TYR A 85 -1.26 12.77 -6.49
CA TYR A 85 -2.29 13.13 -5.52
C TYR A 85 -1.98 14.46 -4.79
N ASP A 86 -0.70 14.72 -4.48
CA ASP A 86 -0.25 15.95 -3.82
C ASP A 86 1.27 16.14 -4.04
N ASP A 87 1.69 17.33 -4.48
CA ASP A 87 3.10 17.63 -4.77
C ASP A 87 4.02 17.51 -3.54
N SER A 88 3.46 17.62 -2.32
CA SER A 88 4.19 17.53 -1.06
C SER A 88 4.21 16.12 -0.47
N ILE A 89 3.68 15.12 -1.18
CA ILE A 89 3.60 13.75 -0.66
C ILE A 89 4.99 13.10 -0.61
N GLN A 90 5.33 12.52 0.53
CA GLN A 90 6.52 11.72 0.70
C GLN A 90 6.16 10.25 0.56
N ILE A 91 6.74 9.59 -0.44
CA ILE A 91 6.47 8.19 -0.74
C ILE A 91 7.54 7.30 -0.11
N GLN A 92 7.10 6.28 0.62
CA GLN A 92 7.96 5.25 1.21
C GLN A 92 7.43 3.87 0.84
N ASP A 93 8.34 2.98 0.45
CA ASP A 93 8.00 1.58 0.21
C ASP A 93 8.29 0.75 1.46
N ALA A 94 7.38 -0.16 1.76
CA ALA A 94 7.57 -1.21 2.74
C ALA A 94 7.85 -2.51 2.00
N THR A 95 8.97 -3.15 2.34
CA THR A 95 9.35 -4.46 1.82
C THR A 95 9.37 -5.50 2.94
N ASN A 96 9.25 -6.77 2.56
CA ASN A 96 9.33 -7.90 3.47
C ASN A 96 10.02 -9.09 2.79
N TYR A 97 10.29 -10.15 3.53
CA TYR A 97 10.83 -11.41 3.02
C TYR A 97 10.34 -12.55 3.92
N PHE A 98 10.33 -13.78 3.38
CA PHE A 98 10.02 -14.97 4.18
C PHE A 98 11.32 -15.60 4.69
N ARG A 99 11.30 -16.05 5.95
CA ARG A 99 12.34 -16.90 6.52
C ARG A 99 11.85 -18.33 6.58
N TYR A 100 12.69 -19.29 6.21
CA TYR A 100 12.36 -20.71 6.23
C TYR A 100 13.58 -21.55 6.61
N ASN A 101 13.35 -22.75 7.14
CA ASN A 101 14.41 -23.67 7.52
C ASN A 101 14.38 -24.92 6.65
N ALA A 102 15.55 -25.41 6.23
CA ALA A 102 15.70 -26.67 5.54
C ALA A 102 17.02 -27.34 5.95
N LEU A 103 16.99 -28.64 6.25
CA LEU A 103 18.16 -29.42 6.71
C LEU A 103 18.96 -28.75 7.84
N GLY A 104 18.27 -28.18 8.83
CA GLY A 104 18.89 -27.50 9.97
C GLY A 104 19.56 -26.16 9.65
N LYS A 105 19.41 -25.63 8.43
CA LYS A 105 19.89 -24.31 8.01
C LYS A 105 18.72 -23.35 7.83
N SER A 106 18.96 -22.09 8.15
CA SER A 106 18.00 -21.00 7.94
C SER A 106 18.28 -20.30 6.61
N TYR A 107 17.21 -19.98 5.89
CA TYR A 107 17.20 -19.33 4.60
C TYR A 107 16.21 -18.16 4.62
N GLN A 108 16.39 -17.25 3.67
CA GLN A 108 15.45 -16.18 3.41
C GLN A 108 15.19 -16.06 1.91
N THR A 109 13.99 -15.62 1.54
CA THR A 109 13.68 -15.24 0.17
C THR A 109 14.30 -13.88 -0.16
N ASP A 110 14.30 -13.52 -1.44
CA ASP A 110 14.56 -12.13 -1.82
C ASP A 110 13.47 -11.20 -1.23
N PRO A 111 13.81 -9.94 -0.93
CA PRO A 111 12.82 -8.96 -0.50
C PRO A 111 11.77 -8.70 -1.58
N PHE A 112 10.51 -8.58 -1.16
CA PHE A 112 9.39 -8.22 -2.01
C PHE A 112 8.62 -7.03 -1.43
N LEU A 113 7.95 -6.28 -2.30
CA LEU A 113 7.16 -5.10 -1.94
C LEU A 113 5.84 -5.53 -1.27
N VAL A 114 5.52 -4.99 -0.09
CA VAL A 114 4.25 -5.26 0.61
C VAL A 114 3.33 -4.06 0.64
N ALA A 115 3.87 -2.84 0.62
CA ALA A 115 3.09 -1.62 0.54
C ALA A 115 3.89 -0.43 0.01
N THR A 116 3.17 0.55 -0.53
CA THR A 116 3.67 1.90 -0.82
C THR A 116 2.82 2.89 -0.05
N ILE A 117 3.46 3.78 0.71
CA ILE A 117 2.82 4.70 1.64
C ILE A 117 3.21 6.12 1.26
N GLY A 118 2.25 6.90 0.79
CA GLY A 118 2.37 8.35 0.64
C GLY A 118 1.91 9.04 1.92
N THR A 119 2.77 9.87 2.50
CA THR A 119 2.45 10.70 3.68
C THR A 119 2.53 12.17 3.32
N LEU A 120 1.50 12.95 3.64
CA LEU A 120 1.53 14.39 3.44
C LEU A 120 2.49 15.04 4.45
N THR A 121 3.38 15.91 3.99
CA THR A 121 4.47 16.49 4.79
C THR A 121 4.01 17.23 6.06
N ASN A 122 2.77 17.74 6.07
CA ASN A 122 2.16 18.42 7.21
C ASN A 122 1.39 17.49 8.18
N GLY A 123 1.49 16.17 8.02
CA GLY A 123 0.78 15.18 8.84
C GLY A 123 -0.74 15.22 8.67
N ARG A 124 -1.25 15.89 7.63
CA ARG A 124 -2.70 16.01 7.36
C ARG A 124 -3.29 14.78 6.69
N GLY A 125 -2.51 13.76 6.38
CA GLY A 125 -3.06 12.55 5.82
C GLY A 125 -2.02 11.61 5.24
N SER A 126 -2.51 10.47 4.82
CA SER A 126 -1.75 9.45 4.12
C SER A 126 -2.63 8.72 3.11
N LEU A 127 -1.98 8.21 2.08
CA LEU A 127 -2.54 7.30 1.08
C LEU A 127 -1.61 6.09 1.02
N ALA A 128 -2.10 4.95 1.43
CA ALA A 128 -1.32 3.72 1.47
C ALA A 128 -1.96 2.65 0.58
N VAL A 129 -1.11 1.93 -0.14
CA VAL A 129 -1.48 0.85 -1.05
C VAL A 129 -0.73 -0.39 -0.64
N GLY A 130 -1.41 -1.53 -0.60
CA GLY A 130 -0.87 -2.82 -0.19
C GLY A 130 -0.98 -3.82 -1.32
N TYR A 131 0.03 -4.67 -1.44
CA TYR A 131 0.21 -5.53 -2.60
C TYR A 131 0.07 -7.02 -2.26
N SER A 132 -0.26 -7.82 -3.28
CA SER A 132 -0.15 -9.28 -3.22
C SER A 132 1.30 -9.71 -2.94
N TYR A 133 1.41 -10.87 -2.28
CA TYR A 133 2.67 -11.53 -1.97
C TYR A 133 3.13 -12.40 -3.14
N PRO A 134 4.44 -12.72 -3.23
CA PRO A 134 4.96 -13.68 -4.20
C PRO A 134 4.29 -15.07 -4.00
N PRO A 135 4.26 -15.93 -5.02
CA PRO A 135 5.14 -15.93 -6.20
C PRO A 135 4.67 -15.05 -7.38
N GLU A 136 3.42 -14.58 -7.36
CA GLU A 136 2.92 -13.74 -8.45
C GLU A 136 3.52 -12.33 -8.42
N PRO A 137 3.60 -11.63 -9.57
CA PRO A 137 3.94 -10.21 -9.59
C PRO A 137 3.00 -9.39 -8.70
N PRO A 138 3.51 -8.41 -7.94
CA PRO A 138 2.70 -7.63 -7.01
C PRO A 138 1.58 -6.88 -7.75
N ARG A 139 0.38 -6.92 -7.16
CA ARG A 139 -0.81 -6.20 -7.60
C ARG A 139 -1.51 -5.57 -6.41
N VAL A 140 -2.16 -4.44 -6.59
CA VAL A 140 -2.90 -3.75 -5.52
C VAL A 140 -4.03 -4.63 -5.00
N ARG A 141 -4.02 -4.89 -3.69
CA ARG A 141 -5.05 -5.66 -2.96
C ARG A 141 -5.77 -4.85 -1.88
N SER A 142 -5.14 -3.80 -1.39
CA SER A 142 -5.73 -2.91 -0.38
C SER A 142 -5.32 -1.46 -0.62
N ILE A 143 -6.23 -0.54 -0.38
CA ILE A 143 -6.01 0.91 -0.44
C ILE A 143 -6.62 1.53 0.80
N SER A 144 -5.88 2.38 1.49
CA SER A 144 -6.37 3.13 2.63
C SER A 144 -5.99 4.61 2.49
N ARG A 145 -6.95 5.50 2.69
CA ARG A 145 -6.73 6.93 2.76
C ARG A 145 -7.12 7.44 4.13
N ASN A 146 -6.20 8.12 4.80
CA ASN A 146 -6.51 8.92 5.97
C ASN A 146 -6.36 10.39 5.58
N HIS A 147 -7.37 11.21 5.85
CA HIS A 147 -7.30 12.63 5.58
C HIS A 147 -7.87 13.43 6.75
N ARG A 148 -7.13 14.48 7.12
CA ARG A 148 -7.53 15.48 8.11
C ARG A 148 -7.89 16.79 7.41
N GLN A 149 -9.14 17.17 7.53
CA GLN A 149 -9.65 18.44 7.03
C GLN A 149 -9.47 19.51 8.12
N SER A 150 -8.63 20.49 7.83
CA SER A 150 -8.32 21.59 8.75
C SER A 150 -8.70 22.97 8.21
N VAL A 151 -9.12 23.04 6.95
CA VAL A 151 -9.55 24.26 6.26
C VAL A 151 -10.88 23.94 5.62
N GLU A 152 -11.90 24.74 5.93
CA GLU A 152 -13.27 24.65 5.38
C GLU A 152 -13.83 23.20 5.35
N PRO A 153 -13.89 22.51 6.51
CA PRO A 153 -14.39 21.14 6.57
C PRO A 153 -15.87 21.09 6.15
N LEU A 154 -16.23 20.04 5.39
CA LEU A 154 -17.61 19.80 4.98
C LEU A 154 -18.45 19.29 6.15
N THR A 155 -19.75 19.53 6.13
CA THR A 155 -20.67 18.82 7.04
C THR A 155 -20.68 17.33 6.70
N GLN A 156 -21.11 16.48 7.64
CA GLN A 156 -21.29 15.06 7.33
C GLN A 156 -22.30 14.86 6.19
N ALA A 157 -23.37 15.66 6.15
CA ALA A 157 -24.37 15.57 5.09
C ALA A 157 -23.76 15.85 3.70
N ASP A 158 -22.96 16.89 3.58
CA ASP A 158 -22.30 17.25 2.31
C ASP A 158 -21.26 16.19 1.90
N TYR A 159 -20.50 15.67 2.87
CA TYR A 159 -19.50 14.62 2.60
C TYR A 159 -20.17 13.31 2.16
N VAL A 160 -21.25 12.90 2.84
CA VAL A 160 -22.06 11.73 2.47
C VAL A 160 -22.62 11.91 1.07
N LYS A 161 -23.16 13.09 0.76
CA LYS A 161 -23.65 13.40 -0.58
C LYS A 161 -22.57 13.21 -1.65
N ALA A 162 -21.37 13.76 -1.44
CA ALA A 162 -20.26 13.61 -2.37
C ALA A 162 -19.84 12.14 -2.57
N LEU A 163 -19.85 11.34 -1.49
CA LEU A 163 -19.55 9.91 -1.58
C LEU A 163 -20.65 9.13 -2.32
N VAL A 164 -21.92 9.45 -2.09
CA VAL A 164 -23.06 8.84 -2.79
C VAL A 164 -23.07 9.21 -4.27
N ASP A 165 -22.79 10.48 -4.59
CA ASP A 165 -22.69 10.94 -5.98
C ASP A 165 -21.56 10.22 -6.73
N LYS A 166 -20.45 9.86 -6.05
CA LYS A 166 -19.32 9.14 -6.65
C LYS A 166 -19.50 7.62 -6.70
N TYR A 167 -19.97 7.00 -5.63
CA TYR A 167 -19.96 5.54 -5.47
C TYR A 167 -21.35 4.89 -5.45
N GLY A 168 -22.42 5.70 -5.56
CA GLY A 168 -23.79 5.24 -5.41
C GLY A 168 -24.21 5.08 -3.95
N THR A 169 -25.42 4.57 -3.73
CA THR A 169 -25.98 4.38 -2.38
C THR A 169 -25.23 3.29 -1.61
N PRO A 170 -24.77 3.55 -0.37
CA PRO A 170 -24.15 2.53 0.47
C PRO A 170 -25.17 1.46 0.90
N VAL A 171 -24.68 0.25 1.16
CA VAL A 171 -25.48 -0.84 1.76
C VAL A 171 -25.64 -0.68 3.27
N GLU A 172 -24.75 0.08 3.91
CA GLU A 172 -24.84 0.45 5.33
C GLU A 172 -24.46 1.92 5.50
N ASP A 173 -25.25 2.63 6.29
CA ASP A 173 -25.03 4.02 6.66
C ASP A 173 -25.40 4.19 8.14
N THR A 174 -24.39 4.11 9.00
CA THR A 174 -24.56 4.07 10.45
C THR A 174 -24.01 5.35 11.07
N ASP A 175 -24.88 6.10 11.76
CA ASP A 175 -24.57 7.30 12.53
C ASP A 175 -24.62 6.99 14.03
N ASN A 176 -23.64 7.48 14.81
CA ASN A 176 -23.59 7.28 16.26
C ASN A 176 -24.51 8.22 17.07
N GLY A 177 -25.23 9.12 16.41
CA GLY A 177 -26.20 10.06 16.99
C GLY A 177 -25.57 11.20 17.79
N ARG A 178 -24.25 11.37 17.75
CA ARG A 178 -23.53 12.44 18.46
C ARG A 178 -23.30 13.63 17.54
N ALA A 179 -23.11 14.81 18.14
CA ALA A 179 -22.84 16.05 17.42
C ALA A 179 -21.40 16.55 17.65
N GLY A 180 -20.97 17.48 16.79
CA GLY A 180 -19.66 18.15 16.89
C GLY A 180 -18.50 17.16 16.80
N ALA A 181 -17.46 17.36 17.59
CA ALA A 181 -16.25 16.52 17.55
C ALA A 181 -16.49 15.04 17.90
N GLY A 182 -17.62 14.71 18.55
CA GLY A 182 -17.99 13.33 18.91
C GLY A 182 -18.81 12.61 17.84
N ALA A 183 -19.26 13.30 16.80
CA ALA A 183 -20.04 12.72 15.71
C ALA A 183 -19.19 11.69 14.94
N GLU A 184 -19.77 10.53 14.65
CA GLU A 184 -19.14 9.48 13.84
C GLU A 184 -20.18 8.85 12.92
N ARG A 185 -19.82 8.71 11.65
CA ARG A 185 -20.67 8.07 10.64
C ARG A 185 -19.86 7.10 9.79
N VAL A 186 -20.38 5.90 9.59
CA VAL A 186 -19.74 4.83 8.82
C VAL A 186 -20.61 4.50 7.61
N LEU A 187 -20.03 4.60 6.43
CA LEU A 187 -20.65 4.25 5.16
C LEU A 187 -19.96 3.01 4.61
N ARG A 188 -20.71 2.02 4.15
CA ARG A 188 -20.17 0.81 3.50
C ARG A 188 -20.86 0.53 2.19
N TRP A 189 -20.08 0.10 1.21
CA TRP A 189 -20.54 -0.40 -0.07
C TRP A 189 -20.11 -1.84 -0.25
N THR A 190 -20.80 -2.57 -1.11
CA THR A 190 -20.33 -3.87 -1.57
C THR A 190 -19.34 -3.66 -2.70
N PRO A 191 -18.03 -3.91 -2.51
CA PRO A 191 -17.09 -3.86 -3.62
C PRO A 191 -17.40 -5.01 -4.60
N PRO A 192 -17.00 -4.86 -5.88
CA PRO A 192 -17.11 -5.96 -6.84
C PRO A 192 -16.32 -7.18 -6.34
N GLY A 193 -16.94 -8.36 -6.41
CA GLY A 193 -16.39 -9.61 -5.90
C GLY A 193 -17.47 -10.66 -5.68
N ASN A 194 -17.05 -11.87 -5.34
CA ASN A 194 -17.92 -13.05 -5.15
C ASN A 194 -18.20 -13.37 -3.67
N GLY A 195 -17.54 -12.69 -2.73
CA GLY A 195 -17.72 -12.93 -1.31
C GLY A 195 -18.97 -12.28 -0.73
N SER A 196 -19.58 -12.93 0.26
CA SER A 196 -20.78 -12.47 0.97
C SER A 196 -20.60 -12.37 2.49
N VAL A 197 -19.48 -12.89 3.01
CA VAL A 197 -19.23 -13.00 4.45
C VAL A 197 -18.21 -11.96 4.89
N VAL A 198 -18.53 -11.20 5.95
CA VAL A 198 -17.57 -10.26 6.53
C VAL A 198 -16.53 -11.04 7.34
N CYS A 199 -15.35 -11.22 6.77
CA CYS A 199 -14.29 -12.02 7.39
C CYS A 199 -13.28 -11.22 8.23
N THR A 200 -13.43 -9.89 8.31
CA THR A 200 -12.51 -9.01 9.04
C THR A 200 -13.21 -7.73 9.51
N ASP A 201 -12.94 -7.31 10.75
CA ASP A 201 -13.40 -6.01 11.29
C ASP A 201 -12.48 -4.85 10.87
N GLY A 202 -11.25 -5.16 10.50
CA GLY A 202 -10.17 -4.20 10.28
C GLY A 202 -9.28 -4.61 9.12
N VAL A 203 -9.07 -3.67 8.22
CA VAL A 203 -8.22 -3.85 7.05
C VAL A 203 -7.00 -2.96 7.24
N SER A 204 -5.82 -3.56 7.11
CA SER A 204 -4.55 -2.87 7.29
C SER A 204 -3.67 -3.12 6.08
N THR A 205 -3.26 -2.03 5.47
CA THR A 205 -2.47 -2.04 4.25
C THR A 205 -1.10 -2.69 4.48
N GLY A 206 -0.78 -3.70 3.67
CA GLY A 206 0.49 -4.43 3.73
C GLY A 206 0.61 -5.48 4.84
N ASN A 207 -0.42 -5.64 5.68
CA ASN A 207 -0.45 -6.66 6.73
C ASN A 207 -1.20 -7.93 6.29
N PRO A 208 -0.80 -9.11 6.80
CA PRO A 208 -1.40 -10.37 6.41
C PRO A 208 -2.84 -10.50 6.91
N VAL A 209 -3.79 -10.77 6.01
CA VAL A 209 -5.21 -10.91 6.32
C VAL A 209 -5.52 -12.22 7.03
N LEU A 210 -4.81 -13.31 6.71
CA LEU A 210 -5.09 -14.64 7.29
C LEU A 210 -4.99 -14.62 8.83
N ARG A 211 -4.06 -13.83 9.38
CA ARG A 211 -3.88 -13.68 10.82
C ARG A 211 -5.00 -12.90 11.51
N HIS A 212 -5.84 -12.21 10.76
CA HIS A 212 -6.93 -11.37 11.27
C HIS A 212 -8.30 -11.86 10.82
N MET A 213 -8.38 -13.07 10.22
CA MET A 213 -9.65 -13.65 9.81
C MET A 213 -10.54 -14.00 11.01
N GLN A 214 -11.82 -13.72 10.84
CA GLN A 214 -12.85 -13.88 11.84
C GLN A 214 -14.21 -14.12 11.20
N LEU A 215 -15.11 -14.74 11.96
CA LEU A 215 -16.53 -14.88 11.64
C LEU A 215 -17.33 -14.48 12.87
N ASP A 216 -18.36 -13.65 12.68
CA ASP A 216 -19.22 -13.17 13.77
C ASP A 216 -18.45 -12.61 14.97
N GLY A 217 -17.37 -11.85 14.68
CA GLY A 217 -16.49 -11.23 15.68
C GLY A 217 -15.55 -12.22 16.40
N ARG A 218 -15.49 -13.48 15.98
CA ARG A 218 -14.60 -14.50 16.56
C ARG A 218 -13.51 -14.87 15.58
N ARG A 219 -12.26 -14.87 16.05
CA ARG A 219 -11.12 -15.37 15.28
C ARG A 219 -11.36 -16.83 14.88
N VAL A 220 -11.06 -17.14 13.63
CA VAL A 220 -11.17 -18.49 13.06
C VAL A 220 -9.85 -18.91 12.45
N GLU A 221 -9.65 -20.22 12.31
CA GLU A 221 -8.54 -20.73 11.52
C GLU A 221 -8.84 -20.46 10.04
N PRO A 222 -7.95 -19.78 9.32
CA PRO A 222 -8.17 -19.47 7.91
C PRO A 222 -8.05 -20.75 7.06
N THR A 223 -9.00 -20.97 6.15
CA THR A 223 -8.89 -21.97 5.08
C THR A 223 -9.09 -21.32 3.71
N PRO A 224 -8.58 -21.90 2.62
CA PRO A 224 -8.83 -21.39 1.26
C PRO A 224 -10.32 -21.29 0.94
N GLU A 225 -11.14 -22.26 1.37
CA GLU A 225 -12.58 -22.29 1.14
C GLU A 225 -13.28 -21.15 1.88
N LEU A 226 -12.92 -20.94 3.15
CA LEU A 226 -13.46 -19.83 3.93
C LEU A 226 -13.05 -18.48 3.30
N ALA A 227 -11.76 -18.32 3.00
CA ALA A 227 -11.22 -17.10 2.40
C ALA A 227 -11.93 -16.73 1.09
N ALA A 228 -12.28 -17.70 0.27
CA ALA A 228 -13.01 -17.48 -0.98
C ALA A 228 -14.44 -16.93 -0.78
N THR A 229 -15.03 -17.12 0.40
CA THR A 229 -16.38 -16.57 0.72
C THR A 229 -16.35 -15.14 1.26
N CYS A 230 -15.16 -14.61 1.55
CA CYS A 230 -15.00 -13.34 2.22
C CYS A 230 -15.33 -12.17 1.29
N ALA A 231 -16.32 -11.37 1.71
CA ALA A 231 -16.65 -10.12 1.07
C ALA A 231 -15.45 -9.16 1.14
N GLY A 232 -15.24 -8.41 0.06
CA GLY A 232 -14.32 -7.29 0.09
C GLY A 232 -14.81 -6.20 1.05
N VAL A 233 -13.91 -5.32 1.44
CA VAL A 233 -14.22 -4.16 2.29
C VAL A 233 -14.18 -2.91 1.43
N PHE A 234 -15.30 -2.18 1.35
CA PHE A 234 -15.28 -0.79 0.87
C PHE A 234 -16.06 0.09 1.85
N LYS A 235 -15.35 0.96 2.58
CA LYS A 235 -15.94 1.78 3.64
C LYS A 235 -15.30 3.16 3.76
N TYR A 236 -16.11 4.11 4.24
CA TYR A 236 -15.66 5.41 4.71
C TYR A 236 -16.13 5.63 6.15
N LEU A 237 -15.20 6.06 7.00
CA LEU A 237 -15.44 6.52 8.37
C LEU A 237 -15.26 8.04 8.39
N LEU A 238 -16.31 8.76 8.77
CA LEU A 238 -16.33 10.21 8.95
C LEU A 238 -16.37 10.51 10.44
N ARG A 239 -15.51 11.43 10.91
CA ARG A 239 -15.49 11.89 12.29
C ARG A 239 -15.56 13.41 12.39
N GLY A 240 -16.37 13.88 13.31
CA GLY A 240 -16.72 15.28 13.46
C GLY A 240 -17.91 15.67 12.57
N ASP A 241 -18.64 16.70 13.00
CA ASP A 241 -19.53 17.48 12.14
C ASP A 241 -19.35 18.98 12.50
N PRO A 242 -18.62 19.77 11.67
CA PRO A 242 -18.09 19.40 10.36
C PRO A 242 -16.97 18.34 10.43
N VAL A 243 -16.79 17.60 9.34
CA VAL A 243 -15.89 16.44 9.26
C VAL A 243 -14.43 16.89 9.34
N THR A 244 -13.70 16.38 10.33
CA THR A 244 -12.28 16.71 10.55
C THR A 244 -11.35 15.55 10.23
N ILE A 245 -11.86 14.31 10.29
CA ILE A 245 -11.10 13.10 9.97
C ILE A 245 -11.94 12.21 9.06
N VAL A 246 -11.32 11.74 8.00
CA VAL A 246 -11.89 10.79 7.05
C VAL A 246 -10.94 9.62 6.90
N VAL A 247 -11.46 8.41 7.04
CA VAL A 247 -10.74 7.17 6.75
C VAL A 247 -11.50 6.40 5.69
N GLY A 248 -10.96 6.34 4.48
CA GLY A 248 -11.46 5.49 3.40
C GLY A 248 -10.66 4.20 3.33
N THR A 249 -11.31 3.07 3.12
CA THR A 249 -10.63 1.79 2.88
C THR A 249 -11.31 0.95 1.83
N LEU A 250 -10.52 0.40 0.92
CA LEU A 250 -10.91 -0.53 -0.13
C LEU A 250 -9.99 -1.75 -0.09
N MET A 251 -10.52 -2.96 -0.01
CA MET A 251 -9.70 -4.18 0.01
C MET A 251 -10.44 -5.38 -0.57
N ASP A 252 -9.73 -6.16 -1.38
CA ASP A 252 -10.15 -7.50 -1.80
C ASP A 252 -9.61 -8.53 -0.81
N VAL A 253 -10.45 -8.87 0.17
CA VAL A 253 -10.09 -9.80 1.26
C VAL A 253 -9.80 -11.20 0.71
N ALA A 254 -10.64 -11.70 -0.20
CA ALA A 254 -10.49 -13.02 -0.78
C ALA A 254 -9.21 -13.13 -1.63
N ALA A 255 -8.93 -12.13 -2.48
CA ALA A 255 -7.72 -12.15 -3.30
C ALA A 255 -6.45 -11.96 -2.48
N GLN A 256 -6.48 -11.15 -1.42
CA GLN A 256 -5.34 -11.04 -0.50
C GLN A 256 -5.10 -12.37 0.24
N ALA A 257 -6.15 -12.99 0.77
CA ALA A 257 -6.05 -14.27 1.46
C ALA A 257 -5.52 -15.38 0.54
N ARG A 258 -6.00 -15.43 -0.71
CA ARG A 258 -5.47 -16.35 -1.72
C ARG A 258 -3.98 -16.14 -1.95
N SER A 259 -3.55 -14.89 -2.13
CA SER A 259 -2.13 -14.57 -2.31
C SER A 259 -1.26 -14.99 -1.12
N GLU A 260 -1.79 -14.90 0.10
CA GLU A 260 -1.08 -15.38 1.29
C GLU A 260 -0.98 -16.91 1.35
N PHE A 261 -2.02 -17.64 0.95
CA PHE A 261 -1.94 -19.10 0.82
C PHE A 261 -0.94 -19.53 -0.27
N GLU A 262 -0.98 -18.89 -1.44
CA GLU A 262 -0.01 -19.14 -2.52
C GLU A 262 1.43 -18.85 -2.08
N ALA A 263 1.64 -17.81 -1.27
CA ALA A 263 2.94 -17.52 -0.68
C ALA A 263 3.40 -18.61 0.29
N GLN A 264 2.49 -19.16 1.10
CA GLN A 264 2.81 -20.28 2.00
C GLN A 264 3.20 -21.53 1.20
N ASP A 265 2.43 -21.90 0.19
CA ASP A 265 2.71 -23.04 -0.68
C ASP A 265 4.04 -22.89 -1.41
N TRP A 266 4.32 -21.69 -1.91
CA TRP A 266 5.60 -21.36 -2.54
C TRP A 266 6.77 -21.52 -1.56
N VAL A 267 6.65 -21.02 -0.33
CA VAL A 267 7.69 -21.20 0.69
C VAL A 267 7.89 -22.68 1.04
N GLN A 268 6.82 -23.49 1.10
CA GLN A 268 6.95 -24.94 1.30
C GLN A 268 7.67 -25.61 0.13
N ALA A 269 7.44 -25.18 -1.11
CA ALA A 269 8.17 -25.68 -2.26
C ALA A 269 9.68 -25.35 -2.18
N LEU A 270 10.04 -24.15 -1.69
CA LEU A 270 11.45 -23.78 -1.43
C LEU A 270 12.08 -24.66 -0.34
N VAL A 271 11.35 -24.94 0.74
CA VAL A 271 11.81 -25.87 1.79
C VAL A 271 12.08 -27.25 1.20
N ALA A 272 11.15 -27.77 0.38
CA ALA A 272 11.30 -29.08 -0.26
C ALA A 272 12.49 -29.11 -1.23
N GLU A 273 12.72 -28.05 -2.01
CA GLU A 273 13.90 -27.92 -2.88
C GLU A 273 15.20 -27.95 -2.08
N LYS A 274 15.32 -27.14 -1.02
CA LYS A 274 16.52 -27.08 -0.16
C LYS A 274 16.70 -28.32 0.70
N SER A 275 15.65 -29.12 0.88
CA SER A 275 15.69 -30.38 1.62
C SER A 275 16.00 -31.60 0.75
N ARG A 276 16.20 -31.45 -0.56
CA ARG A 276 16.67 -32.55 -1.41
C ARG A 276 18.07 -32.98 -0.97
N THR A 277 18.18 -34.19 -0.46
CA THR A 277 19.47 -34.78 -0.06
C THR A 277 20.34 -35.02 -1.30
N GLY A 278 21.61 -34.63 -1.23
CA GLY A 278 22.60 -35.09 -2.20
C GLY A 278 22.78 -36.62 -2.09
N THR A 279 23.04 -37.27 -3.22
CA THR A 279 23.35 -38.72 -3.28
C THR A 279 24.83 -39.02 -3.02
N ALA A 280 25.65 -37.99 -2.79
CA ALA A 280 27.07 -38.15 -2.56
C ALA A 280 27.32 -38.83 -1.21
N PRO A 281 28.14 -39.90 -1.17
CA PRO A 281 28.48 -40.56 0.08
C PRO A 281 29.23 -39.58 1.01
N PRO A 282 29.05 -39.69 2.35
CA PRO A 282 29.79 -38.86 3.28
C PRO A 282 31.28 -39.11 3.12
N LYS A 283 32.08 -38.04 3.15
CA LYS A 283 33.53 -38.17 3.37
C LYS A 283 33.71 -38.58 4.84
N LEU A 284 33.92 -39.88 5.05
CA LEU A 284 34.31 -40.46 6.34
C LEU A 284 35.81 -40.21 6.58
#